data_AF-A0A814HE25-F1
#
_entry.id   AF-A0A814HE25-F1
#
_cell.length_a   1.000
_cell.length_b   1.000
_cell.length_c   1.000
_cell.angle_alpha   90.00
_cell.angle_beta   90.00
_cell.angle_gamma   90.00
#
_symmetry.space_group_name_H-M   'P 1'
#
loop_
_entity.id
_entity.type
_entity.pdbx_description
1 polymer ?
#
loop_
_entity_poly.entity_id
_entity_poly.type
_entity_poly.pdbx_seq_one_letter_code
_entity_poly.pdbx_strand_id
1 'polypeptide(L)'
;MSKLAYQRYYKDIIMTNTNQINSLRLSNVFIYDLISSSIEILSKFLQLKRLIVDNIESKYLEKLLIQLISLPFLSSLIISSVDNIKNKNVIYHQIFRLPSLKYCKLSLEGYNHNDDPLPLVTNDHSSIEHLIINNCIYLDELNSLVSYVPQLRPKYWMQQA
;
A
#
# COMPACT_ATOMS: atom_id res chain seq x y z
N MET A 1 -18.88 10.59 -14.43
CA MET A 1 -19.94 10.19 -13.47
C MET A 1 -20.26 11.40 -12.60
N SER A 2 -21.53 11.72 -12.34
CA SER A 2 -21.87 12.87 -11.47
C SER A 2 -21.66 12.52 -9.99
N LYS A 3 -21.38 13.52 -9.14
CA LYS A 3 -21.15 13.33 -7.69
C LYS A 3 -22.30 12.62 -6.98
N LEU A 4 -23.55 12.93 -7.36
CA LEU A 4 -24.75 12.28 -6.80
C LEU A 4 -24.89 10.81 -7.22
N ALA A 5 -24.59 10.49 -8.48
CA ALA A 5 -24.60 9.11 -8.95
C ALA A 5 -23.56 8.27 -8.22
N TYR A 6 -22.38 8.84 -7.96
CA TYR A 6 -21.35 8.20 -7.15
C TYR A 6 -21.80 7.97 -5.71
N GLN A 7 -22.38 8.97 -5.05
CA GLN A 7 -22.83 8.82 -3.66
C GLN A 7 -23.88 7.72 -3.51
N ARG A 8 -24.82 7.59 -4.46
CA ARG A 8 -25.79 6.49 -4.47
C ARG A 8 -25.11 5.15 -4.69
N TYR A 9 -24.28 5.04 -5.72
CA TYR A 9 -23.53 3.81 -6.00
C TYR A 9 -22.70 3.36 -4.78
N TYR A 10 -21.99 4.30 -4.16
CA TYR A 10 -21.17 4.05 -2.99
C TYR A 10 -22.01 3.60 -1.79
N LYS A 11 -23.12 4.28 -1.49
CA LYS A 11 -23.97 3.95 -0.34
C LYS A 11 -24.72 2.63 -0.54
N ASP A 12 -25.30 2.44 -1.72
CA ASP A 12 -26.27 1.38 -1.95
C ASP A 12 -25.60 0.06 -2.37
N ILE A 13 -24.43 0.13 -3.01
CA ILE A 13 -23.70 -1.05 -3.52
C ILE A 13 -22.43 -1.32 -2.73
N ILE A 14 -21.56 -0.32 -2.54
CA ILE A 14 -20.26 -0.56 -1.88
C ILE A 14 -20.45 -0.76 -0.38
N MET A 15 -21.15 0.15 0.31
CA MET A 15 -21.31 0.11 1.77
C MET A 15 -22.15 -1.08 2.26
N THR A 16 -23.08 -1.57 1.45
CA THR A 16 -23.89 -2.76 1.78
C THR A 16 -23.11 -4.06 1.65
N ASN A 17 -22.02 -4.07 0.89
CA ASN A 17 -21.23 -5.28 0.58
C ASN A 17 -19.80 -5.25 1.15
N THR A 18 -19.46 -4.33 2.05
CA THR A 18 -18.09 -4.19 2.59
C THR A 18 -17.55 -5.47 3.20
N ASN A 19 -18.40 -6.25 3.86
CA ASN A 19 -18.04 -7.52 4.48
C ASN A 19 -17.80 -8.64 3.46
N GLN A 20 -18.18 -8.47 2.19
CA GLN A 20 -17.97 -9.47 1.13
C GLN A 20 -16.81 -9.09 0.21
N ILE A 21 -16.44 -7.81 0.18
CA ILE A 21 -15.39 -7.30 -0.70
C ILE A 21 -14.02 -7.74 -0.16
N ASN A 22 -13.40 -8.67 -0.89
CA ASN A 22 -12.07 -9.21 -0.57
C ASN A 22 -10.95 -8.60 -1.43
N SER A 23 -11.29 -7.91 -2.51
CA SER A 23 -10.34 -7.27 -3.42
C SER A 23 -10.90 -5.94 -3.88
N LEU A 24 -10.11 -4.89 -3.73
CA LEU A 24 -10.49 -3.54 -4.11
C LEU A 24 -9.39 -2.94 -4.97
N ARG A 25 -9.80 -2.34 -6.09
CA ARG A 25 -8.93 -1.54 -6.94
C ARG A 25 -9.46 -0.12 -6.97
N LEU A 26 -8.66 0.81 -6.51
CA LEU A 26 -8.94 2.24 -6.49
C LEU A 26 -8.04 2.92 -7.51
N SER A 27 -8.63 3.79 -8.32
CA SER A 27 -7.90 4.61 -9.29
C SER A 27 -8.58 5.96 -9.42
N ASN A 28 -7.80 7.00 -9.70
CA ASN A 28 -8.29 8.36 -10.02
C ASN A 28 -8.96 9.08 -8.82
N VAL A 29 -9.77 10.09 -9.13
CA VAL A 29 -10.43 11.03 -8.20
C VAL A 29 -11.18 10.36 -7.04
N PHE A 30 -11.66 9.14 -7.22
CA PHE A 30 -12.35 8.37 -6.18
C PHE A 30 -11.48 8.09 -4.95
N ILE A 31 -10.16 7.94 -5.16
CA ILE A 31 -9.17 7.82 -4.09
C ILE A 31 -9.24 9.03 -3.17
N TYR A 32 -9.40 10.23 -3.72
CA TYR A 32 -9.40 11.46 -2.94
C TYR A 32 -10.64 11.57 -2.07
N ASP A 33 -11.83 11.25 -2.56
CA ASP A 33 -13.04 11.31 -1.73
C ASP A 33 -12.98 10.28 -0.59
N LEU A 34 -12.44 9.09 -0.87
CA LEU A 34 -12.30 8.02 0.12
C LEU A 34 -11.28 8.38 1.21
N ILE A 35 -10.09 8.82 0.80
CA ILE A 35 -8.96 9.07 1.69
C ILE A 35 -9.03 10.45 2.33
N SER A 36 -9.54 11.47 1.63
CA SER A 36 -9.66 12.83 2.20
C SER A 36 -10.77 12.91 3.25
N SER A 37 -11.75 12.02 3.21
CA SER A 37 -12.77 11.96 4.26
C SER A 37 -12.12 11.71 5.64
N SER A 38 -12.61 12.38 6.68
CA SER A 38 -12.22 12.13 8.07
C SER A 38 -12.79 10.82 8.61
N ILE A 39 -13.55 10.09 7.79
CA ILE A 39 -14.13 8.79 8.11
C ILE A 39 -13.15 7.73 7.63
N GLU A 40 -12.74 6.81 8.50
CA GLU A 40 -11.95 5.63 8.15
C GLU A 40 -12.82 4.67 7.34
N ILE A 41 -13.02 4.97 6.07
CA ILE A 41 -13.88 4.18 5.20
C ILE A 41 -13.25 2.81 4.95
N LEU A 42 -11.94 2.77 4.76
CA LEU A 42 -11.24 1.52 4.45
C LEU A 42 -11.35 0.53 5.59
N SER A 43 -11.37 0.97 6.86
CA SER A 43 -11.48 0.08 8.02
C SER A 43 -12.79 -0.72 8.05
N LYS A 44 -13.82 -0.32 7.28
CA LYS A 44 -15.07 -1.07 7.13
C LYS A 44 -14.93 -2.33 6.28
N PHE A 45 -13.88 -2.45 5.48
CA PHE A 45 -13.65 -3.59 4.60
C PHE A 45 -12.86 -4.67 5.34
N LEU A 46 -13.44 -5.20 6.41
CA LEU A 46 -12.76 -6.14 7.31
C LEU A 46 -12.30 -7.43 6.61
N GLN A 47 -12.93 -7.83 5.50
CA GLN A 47 -12.57 -9.01 4.71
C GLN A 47 -11.60 -8.69 3.55
N LEU A 48 -11.11 -7.45 3.44
CA LEU A 48 -10.23 -7.04 2.36
C LEU A 48 -8.88 -7.77 2.45
N LYS A 49 -8.57 -8.54 1.40
CA LYS A 49 -7.32 -9.27 1.24
C LYS A 49 -6.37 -8.58 0.27
N ARG A 50 -6.92 -7.93 -0.75
CA ARG A 50 -6.15 -7.29 -1.81
C ARG A 50 -6.57 -5.84 -2.00
N LEU A 51 -5.60 -4.94 -1.97
CA LEU A 51 -5.78 -3.54 -2.31
C LEU A 51 -4.82 -3.15 -3.44
N ILE A 52 -5.38 -2.57 -4.49
CA ILE A 52 -4.63 -1.94 -5.58
C ILE A 52 -5.01 -0.46 -5.57
N VAL A 53 -4.01 0.41 -5.46
CA VAL A 53 -4.20 1.86 -5.53
C VAL A 53 -3.34 2.38 -6.67
N ASP A 54 -4.01 2.80 -7.73
CA ASP A 54 -3.37 3.32 -8.92
C ASP A 54 -3.45 4.84 -8.96
N ASN A 55 -2.34 5.47 -9.36
CA ASN A 55 -2.26 6.91 -9.57
C ASN A 55 -2.65 7.74 -8.34
N ILE A 56 -2.14 7.39 -7.16
CA ILE A 56 -2.34 8.19 -5.95
C ILE A 56 -1.34 9.36 -5.89
N GLU A 57 -1.80 10.53 -5.43
CA GLU A 57 -0.89 11.64 -5.09
C GLU A 57 -0.21 11.38 -3.74
N SER A 58 1.09 11.66 -3.66
CA SER A 58 1.98 11.40 -2.53
C SER A 58 1.43 11.92 -1.20
N LYS A 59 0.78 13.09 -1.21
CA LYS A 59 0.17 13.71 -0.02
C LYS A 59 -0.93 12.89 0.66
N TYR A 60 -1.48 11.89 -0.02
CA TYR A 60 -2.52 11.00 0.52
C TYR A 60 -1.99 9.64 0.99
N LEU A 61 -0.73 9.30 0.67
CA LEU A 61 -0.17 7.98 0.97
C LEU A 61 -0.09 7.71 2.47
N GLU A 62 0.40 8.64 3.27
CA GLU A 62 0.49 8.43 4.72
C GLU A 62 -0.89 8.19 5.34
N LYS A 63 -1.88 9.00 4.95
CA LYS A 63 -3.26 8.84 5.44
C LYS A 63 -3.89 7.53 4.99
N LEU A 64 -3.58 7.06 3.77
CA LEU A 64 -3.96 5.73 3.30
C LEU A 64 -3.37 4.66 4.20
N LEU A 65 -2.05 4.68 4.40
CA LEU A 65 -1.31 3.64 5.13
C LEU A 65 -1.77 3.53 6.58
N ILE A 66 -2.08 4.64 7.24
CA ILE A 66 -2.68 4.64 8.59
C ILE A 66 -3.98 3.82 8.62
N GLN A 67 -4.85 3.97 7.62
CA GLN A 67 -6.10 3.20 7.56
C GLN A 67 -5.85 1.71 7.30
N LEU A 68 -4.80 1.36 6.54
CA LEU A 68 -4.50 -0.04 6.23
C LEU A 68 -4.07 -0.86 7.44
N ILE A 69 -3.54 -0.22 8.49
CA ILE A 69 -3.15 -0.89 9.75
C ILE A 69 -4.36 -1.63 10.36
N SER A 70 -5.56 -1.08 10.21
CA SER A 70 -6.79 -1.66 10.75
C SER A 70 -7.31 -2.89 9.97
N LEU A 71 -6.69 -3.27 8.85
CA LEU A 71 -7.18 -4.33 7.97
C LEU A 71 -6.53 -5.67 8.29
N PRO A 72 -7.22 -6.57 9.02
CA PRO A 72 -6.59 -7.76 9.58
C PRO A 72 -6.18 -8.79 8.52
N PHE A 73 -6.81 -8.79 7.34
CA PHE A 73 -6.57 -9.79 6.29
C PHE A 73 -5.86 -9.24 5.05
N LEU A 74 -5.43 -7.98 5.08
CA LEU A 74 -4.76 -7.36 3.94
C LEU A 74 -3.41 -8.05 3.70
N SER A 75 -3.38 -8.89 2.68
CA SER A 75 -2.24 -9.75 2.33
C SER A 75 -1.57 -9.35 1.02
N SER A 76 -2.23 -8.53 0.20
CA SER A 76 -1.67 -8.00 -1.04
C SER A 76 -1.91 -6.50 -1.13
N LEU A 77 -0.84 -5.74 -1.34
CA LEU A 77 -0.86 -4.30 -1.56
C LEU A 77 -0.10 -3.94 -2.84
N ILE A 78 -0.73 -3.16 -3.71
CA ILE A 78 -0.11 -2.60 -4.91
C ILE A 78 -0.37 -1.11 -4.91
N ILE A 79 0.68 -0.30 -4.98
CA ILE A 79 0.58 1.16 -4.97
C ILE A 79 1.41 1.73 -6.13
N SER A 80 0.81 2.62 -6.91
CA SER A 80 1.52 3.49 -7.86
C SER A 80 1.22 4.96 -7.60
N SER A 81 2.28 5.76 -7.45
CA SER A 81 2.17 7.23 -7.26
C SER A 81 2.21 7.95 -8.60
N VAL A 82 1.50 9.08 -8.73
CA VAL A 82 1.60 9.96 -9.92
C VAL A 82 2.70 11.02 -9.80
N ASP A 83 3.06 11.39 -8.58
CA ASP A 83 4.00 12.44 -8.27
C ASP A 83 5.14 11.93 -7.38
N ASN A 84 6.20 12.73 -7.30
CA ASN A 84 7.40 12.41 -6.55
C ASN A 84 7.14 12.45 -5.04
N ILE A 85 7.50 11.36 -4.36
CA ILE A 85 7.46 11.26 -2.91
C ILE A 85 8.69 11.95 -2.32
N LYS A 86 8.47 12.81 -1.33
CA LYS A 86 9.53 13.57 -0.63
C LYS A 86 10.32 12.74 0.38
N ASN A 87 9.70 11.74 0.99
CA ASN A 87 10.32 10.86 1.97
C ASN A 87 9.82 9.43 1.76
N LYS A 88 10.53 8.66 0.93
CA LYS A 88 10.15 7.27 0.63
C LYS A 88 10.37 6.36 1.83
N ASN A 89 11.38 6.66 2.65
CA ASN A 89 11.75 5.84 3.80
C ASN A 89 10.62 5.74 4.83
N VAL A 90 9.93 6.84 5.11
CA VAL A 90 8.73 6.83 5.97
C VAL A 90 7.63 5.93 5.40
N ILE A 91 7.41 6.01 4.08
CA ILE A 91 6.40 5.19 3.37
C ILE A 91 6.74 3.70 3.44
N TYR A 92 7.99 3.31 3.14
CA TYR A 92 8.43 1.93 3.24
C TYR A 92 8.28 1.39 4.66
N HIS A 93 8.72 2.15 5.65
CA HIS A 93 8.62 1.77 7.06
C HIS A 93 7.16 1.52 7.49
N GLN A 94 6.23 2.41 7.10
CA GLN A 94 4.81 2.22 7.38
C GLN A 94 4.24 0.97 6.71
N ILE A 95 4.63 0.69 5.46
CA ILE A 95 4.18 -0.51 4.72
C ILE A 95 4.72 -1.79 5.36
N PHE A 96 5.98 -1.80 5.78
CA PHE A 96 6.60 -2.98 6.38
C PHE A 96 6.01 -3.37 7.73
N ARG A 97 5.36 -2.42 8.42
CA ARG A 97 4.61 -2.66 9.66
C ARG A 97 3.21 -3.21 9.46
N LEU A 98 2.74 -3.38 8.22
CA LEU A 98 1.42 -3.97 7.97
C LEU A 98 1.45 -5.47 8.32
N PRO A 99 0.65 -5.92 9.30
CA PRO A 99 0.91 -7.20 9.99
C PRO A 99 0.69 -8.42 9.11
N SER A 100 -0.29 -8.37 8.20
CA SER A 100 -0.71 -9.52 7.38
C SER A 100 -0.19 -9.46 5.94
N LEU A 101 0.65 -8.46 5.62
CA LEU A 101 1.02 -8.16 4.24
C LEU A 101 2.07 -9.15 3.72
N LYS A 102 1.70 -9.97 2.74
CA LYS A 102 2.59 -10.99 2.14
C LYS A 102 3.14 -10.58 0.78
N TYR A 103 2.34 -9.87 -0.01
CA TYR A 103 2.70 -9.40 -1.34
C TYR A 103 2.63 -7.87 -1.39
N CYS A 104 3.73 -7.25 -1.78
CA CYS A 104 3.83 -5.81 -1.91
C CYS A 104 4.45 -5.42 -3.27
N LYS A 105 3.77 -4.57 -4.03
CA LYS A 105 4.32 -3.97 -5.25
C LYS A 105 4.21 -2.45 -5.17
N LEU A 106 5.34 -1.78 -5.33
CA LEU A 106 5.47 -0.34 -5.19
C LEU A 106 6.02 0.26 -6.49
N SER A 107 5.43 1.36 -6.94
CA SER A 107 5.92 2.18 -8.04
C SER A 107 5.90 3.62 -7.56
N LEU A 108 6.96 4.00 -6.86
CA LEU A 108 7.06 5.23 -6.06
C LEU A 108 8.26 6.06 -6.53
N GLU A 109 8.00 6.99 -7.44
CA GLU A 109 9.01 7.94 -7.90
C GLU A 109 9.33 8.99 -6.82
N GLY A 110 10.52 9.60 -6.89
CA GLY A 110 10.96 10.65 -5.97
C GLY A 110 12.32 10.40 -5.36
N TYR A 111 12.62 11.09 -4.27
CA TYR A 111 13.93 11.11 -3.62
C TYR A 111 13.74 11.17 -2.11
N ASN A 112 14.72 10.69 -1.35
CA ASN A 112 14.77 10.97 0.08
C ASN A 112 15.37 12.37 0.27
N HIS A 113 14.54 13.34 0.65
CA HIS A 113 15.05 14.63 1.11
C HIS A 113 15.67 14.41 2.49
N ASN A 114 17.01 14.47 2.54
CA ASN A 114 17.89 14.32 3.71
C ASN A 114 18.46 12.91 3.89
N ASP A 115 19.69 12.88 4.40
CA ASP A 115 20.50 11.71 4.79
C ASP A 115 19.88 10.92 5.96
N ASP A 116 18.57 10.73 5.97
CA ASP A 116 17.86 9.86 6.91
C ASP A 116 17.66 8.49 6.26
N PRO A 117 18.69 7.62 6.26
CA PRO A 117 18.56 6.29 5.70
C PRO A 117 17.48 5.53 6.46
N LEU A 118 16.81 4.63 5.74
CA LEU A 118 15.95 3.64 6.38
C LEU A 118 16.81 2.88 7.39
N PRO A 119 16.47 2.86 8.69
CA PRO A 119 17.34 2.25 9.69
C PRO A 119 17.41 0.75 9.45
N LEU A 120 18.57 0.15 9.71
CA LEU A 120 18.71 -1.30 9.70
C LEU A 120 17.90 -1.87 10.87
N VAL A 121 17.02 -2.82 10.57
CA VAL A 121 16.17 -3.43 11.59
C VAL A 121 16.67 -4.80 11.99
N THR A 122 16.68 -5.02 13.31
CA THR A 122 17.12 -6.28 13.92
C THR A 122 15.98 -7.18 14.39
N ASN A 123 14.81 -6.61 14.73
CA ASN A 123 13.71 -7.36 15.34
C ASN A 123 12.29 -7.06 14.77
N ASP A 124 12.11 -5.93 14.09
CA ASP A 124 10.80 -5.42 13.64
C ASP A 124 10.54 -5.84 12.16
N HIS A 125 10.55 -7.15 11.92
CA HIS A 125 10.49 -7.70 10.57
C HIS A 125 9.06 -7.74 10.02
N SER A 126 8.95 -7.44 8.73
CA SER A 126 7.72 -7.55 7.97
C SER A 126 7.37 -9.01 7.62
N SER A 127 6.08 -9.28 7.44
CA SER A 127 5.56 -10.56 6.95
C SER A 127 5.59 -10.70 5.42
N ILE A 128 6.17 -9.73 4.71
CA ILE A 128 6.25 -9.73 3.25
C ILE A 128 7.12 -10.88 2.75
N GLU A 129 6.51 -11.73 1.92
CA GLU A 129 7.14 -12.86 1.24
C GLU A 129 7.55 -12.49 -0.20
N HIS A 130 6.88 -11.50 -0.79
CA HIS A 130 7.10 -11.02 -2.15
C HIS A 130 7.08 -9.49 -2.22
N LEU A 131 8.24 -8.89 -2.54
CA LEU A 131 8.40 -7.45 -2.71
C LEU A 131 8.83 -7.13 -4.14
N ILE A 132 8.13 -6.19 -4.78
CA ILE A 132 8.49 -5.64 -6.08
C ILE A 132 8.56 -4.13 -5.93
N ILE A 133 9.73 -3.55 -6.20
CA ILE A 133 9.93 -2.11 -6.20
C ILE A 133 10.29 -1.69 -7.63
N ASN A 134 9.39 -0.94 -8.26
CA ASN A 134 9.52 -0.45 -9.63
C ASN A 134 9.86 1.04 -9.61
N ASN A 135 11.02 1.38 -9.07
CA ASN A 135 11.61 2.71 -9.11
C ASN A 135 13.12 2.59 -8.85
N CYS A 136 13.86 3.68 -9.05
CA CYS A 136 15.27 3.75 -8.68
C CYS A 136 15.42 3.58 -7.15
N ILE A 137 16.40 2.77 -6.75
CA ILE A 137 16.82 2.52 -5.36
C ILE A 137 18.34 2.55 -5.33
N TYR A 138 18.93 3.21 -4.34
CA TYR A 138 20.37 3.15 -4.13
C TYR A 138 20.78 1.86 -3.42
N LEU A 139 22.04 1.46 -3.55
CA LEU A 139 22.50 0.15 -3.04
C LEU A 139 22.46 0.06 -1.50
N ASP A 140 22.78 1.17 -0.83
CA ASP A 140 22.66 1.33 0.61
C ASP A 140 21.21 1.26 1.09
N GLU A 141 20.27 1.88 0.39
CA GLU A 141 18.83 1.75 0.66
C GLU A 141 18.35 0.31 0.50
N LEU A 142 18.87 -0.42 -0.50
CA LEU A 142 18.53 -1.82 -0.72
C LEU A 142 18.91 -2.70 0.48
N ASN A 143 20.09 -2.49 1.08
CA ASN A 143 20.52 -3.24 2.26
C ASN A 143 19.56 -3.02 3.43
N SER A 144 19.16 -1.77 3.67
CA SER A 144 18.17 -1.47 4.70
C SER A 144 16.82 -2.11 4.38
N LEU A 145 16.31 -1.96 3.16
CA LEU A 145 15.03 -2.56 2.73
C LEU A 145 15.00 -4.07 2.97
N VAL A 146 16.06 -4.79 2.57
CA VAL A 146 16.14 -6.25 2.72
C VAL A 146 16.13 -6.68 4.20
N SER A 147 16.72 -5.87 5.10
CA SER A 147 16.69 -6.15 6.55
C SER A 147 15.27 -6.20 7.14
N TYR A 148 14.31 -5.48 6.56
CA TYR A 148 12.91 -5.51 6.97
C TYR A 148 12.15 -6.73 6.47
N VAL A 149 12.60 -7.39 5.40
CA VAL A 149 11.88 -8.46 4.72
C VAL A 149 12.72 -9.74 4.65
N PRO A 150 13.15 -10.31 5.79
CA PRO A 150 14.00 -11.51 5.79
C PRO A 150 13.30 -12.76 5.20
N GLN A 151 11.97 -12.72 5.06
CA GLN A 151 11.16 -13.82 4.53
C GLN A 151 11.00 -13.78 3.00
N LEU A 152 11.69 -12.86 2.30
CA LEU A 152 11.64 -12.80 0.84
C LEU A 152 12.00 -14.15 0.24
N ARG A 153 11.05 -14.74 -0.48
CA ARG A 153 11.28 -16.01 -1.16
C ARG A 153 11.98 -15.72 -2.48
N PRO A 154 13.19 -16.28 -2.72
CA PRO A 154 13.78 -16.21 -4.04
C PRO A 154 12.81 -16.87 -5.03
N LYS A 155 12.52 -16.19 -6.13
CA LYS A 155 11.73 -16.75 -7.24
C LYS A 155 12.53 -17.86 -7.91
N TYR A 156 12.53 -19.05 -7.31
CA TYR A 156 12.54 -20.27 -8.09
C TYR A 156 11.07 -20.65 -8.30
N TRP A 157 10.69 -21.04 -9.52
CA TRP A 157 9.35 -21.48 -9.98
C TRP A 157 8.40 -20.38 -10.47
N MET A 158 8.53 -20.07 -11.77
CA MET A 158 7.44 -20.11 -12.77
C MET A 158 8.07 -20.04 -14.18
N GLN A 159 8.74 -21.11 -14.57
CA GLN A 159 8.64 -21.61 -15.94
C GLN A 159 7.75 -22.85 -15.87
N GLN A 160 6.76 -22.90 -16.76
CA GLN A 160 5.87 -24.03 -17.06
C GLN A 160 4.68 -24.27 -16.10
N ALA A 161 3.50 -23.80 -16.52
CA ALA A 161 2.37 -24.64 -16.94
C ALA A 161 1.35 -23.77 -17.66
#